data_AF-A0A533W2X6-F1
#
_entry.id   AF-A0A533W2X6-F1
#
_cell.length_a   1.000
_cell.length_b   1.000
_cell.length_c   1.000
_cell.angle_alpha   90.00
_cell.angle_beta   90.00
_cell.angle_gamma   90.00
#
_symmetry.space_group_name_H-M   'P 1'
#
loop_
_entity.id
_entity.type
_entity.pdbx_description
1 polymer ?
#
loop_
_entity_poly.entity_id
_entity_poly.type
_entity_poly.pdbx_seq_one_letter_code
_entity_poly.pdbx_strand_id
1 'polypeptide(L)'
;MADHLDSPGLKSPNMDARVDITDVYAFAAQEEEEEEEEFSRSALVLNVNPLTIGAAFDPDAIYEILVDTNADATPDITFKTQFSAVGSDGSQRATVVRAVGADANSRDFSGKVIIKNARVSFGREEKVTERKDSKFFAGVRSDPFFFDLLGFLAGFKFTGSDFFADKNVFGIVLEVPNSALGTNPNIGVWSRVLIPAKDLETPGNGGLVQIDRMGRPAINTVFNHGDDKKTFNAIEPTGDRTTVTTTGKTFLANFEDVLATRDSLTVESSPTTSSTSN
;
A
#
# COMPACT_ATOMS: atom_id res chain seq x y z
N MET A 1 3.05 2.48 -6.12
CA MET A 1 4.06 3.08 -5.21
C MET A 1 4.64 1.93 -4.43
N ALA A 2 5.96 1.77 -4.22
CA ALA A 2 6.52 0.54 -3.63
C ALA A 2 6.93 0.64 -2.13
N ASP A 3 6.74 -0.44 -1.36
CA ASP A 3 7.10 -0.57 0.06
C ASP A 3 7.74 -1.91 0.50
N HIS A 4 7.59 -2.99 -0.29
CA HIS A 4 8.25 -4.30 -0.16
C HIS A 4 9.18 -4.56 1.05
N LEU A 5 8.81 -5.53 1.90
CA LEU A 5 9.66 -6.05 2.98
C LEU A 5 10.06 -4.95 3.97
N ASP A 6 9.08 -4.18 4.38
CA ASP A 6 9.27 -2.89 5.04
C ASP A 6 9.64 -3.01 6.53
N SER A 7 9.47 -4.20 7.12
CA SER A 7 9.80 -4.52 8.50
C SER A 7 11.32 -4.71 8.72
N PRO A 8 11.80 -4.68 9.98
CA PRO A 8 13.23 -4.71 10.27
C PRO A 8 13.96 -5.90 9.63
N GLY A 9 15.03 -5.60 8.90
CA GLY A 9 15.88 -6.60 8.25
C GLY A 9 15.36 -7.09 6.90
N LEU A 10 14.58 -6.30 6.17
CA LEU A 10 14.00 -6.66 4.87
C LEU A 10 13.13 -7.91 4.98
N LYS A 11 12.17 -7.85 5.91
CA LYS A 11 11.23 -8.92 6.19
C LYS A 11 9.81 -8.42 6.04
N SER A 12 8.88 -9.34 5.86
CA SER A 12 7.46 -9.01 5.92
C SER A 12 7.00 -8.69 7.34
N PRO A 13 6.03 -7.76 7.50
CA PRO A 13 5.33 -7.57 8.75
C PRO A 13 4.83 -8.90 9.30
N ASN A 14 4.99 -9.09 10.60
CA ASN A 14 4.60 -10.33 11.30
C ASN A 14 5.22 -11.63 10.73
N MET A 15 6.31 -11.54 9.96
CA MET A 15 6.89 -12.67 9.23
C MET A 15 5.91 -13.34 8.23
N ASP A 16 4.87 -12.62 7.81
CA ASP A 16 3.86 -13.12 6.89
C ASP A 16 3.77 -12.22 5.66
N ALA A 17 4.24 -12.73 4.52
CA ALA A 17 4.20 -12.00 3.26
C ALA A 17 2.76 -11.64 2.84
N ARG A 18 1.75 -12.42 3.23
CA ARG A 18 0.35 -12.19 2.82
C ARG A 18 -0.22 -10.87 3.32
N VAL A 19 0.41 -10.25 4.30
CA VAL A 19 -0.01 -8.97 4.92
C VAL A 19 0.99 -7.83 4.70
N ASP A 20 2.05 -8.09 3.92
CA ASP A 20 3.07 -7.12 3.49
C ASP A 20 2.57 -6.36 2.27
N ILE A 21 2.35 -5.06 2.43
CA ILE A 21 1.97 -4.16 1.36
C ILE A 21 3.16 -3.94 0.45
N THR A 22 2.97 -4.26 -0.83
CA THR A 22 4.00 -4.02 -1.84
C THR A 22 3.74 -2.71 -2.54
N ASP A 23 2.49 -2.43 -2.91
CA ASP A 23 2.13 -1.17 -3.53
C ASP A 23 0.72 -0.65 -3.28
N VAL A 24 0.58 0.68 -3.39
CA VAL A 24 -0.71 1.36 -3.50
C VAL A 24 -0.75 2.25 -4.74
N TYR A 25 -1.86 2.21 -5.47
CA TYR A 25 -2.15 3.10 -6.61
C TYR A 25 -3.60 3.60 -6.57
N ALA A 26 -3.80 4.84 -7.02
CA ALA A 26 -5.12 5.41 -7.30
C ALA A 26 -5.02 6.26 -8.57
N PHE A 27 -5.86 5.99 -9.56
CA PHE A 27 -5.89 6.75 -10.82
C PHE A 27 -7.30 6.86 -11.37
N ALA A 28 -7.55 7.95 -12.08
CA ALA A 28 -8.78 8.15 -12.82
C ALA A 28 -8.89 7.10 -13.94
N ALA A 29 -10.06 6.49 -14.08
CA ALA A 29 -10.38 5.47 -15.07
C ALA A 29 -11.47 5.99 -16.02
N GLN A 30 -11.34 5.69 -17.29
CA GLN A 30 -12.29 6.05 -18.34
C GLN A 30 -13.32 4.93 -18.52
N GLU A 31 -14.55 5.28 -18.94
CA GLU A 31 -15.47 4.28 -19.45
C GLU A 31 -15.09 3.84 -20.88
N GLU A 32 -15.07 2.54 -21.13
CA GLU A 32 -14.63 1.95 -22.41
C GLU A 32 -15.54 2.32 -23.60
N GLU A 33 -16.74 2.88 -23.34
CA GLU A 33 -17.80 3.07 -24.35
C GLU A 33 -18.12 4.54 -24.69
N GLU A 34 -17.43 5.53 -24.12
CA GLU A 34 -17.73 6.94 -24.40
C GLU A 34 -16.82 7.55 -25.48
N GLU A 35 -17.44 8.25 -26.45
CA GLU A 35 -16.76 8.94 -27.57
C GLU A 35 -15.92 10.16 -27.11
N GLU A 36 -16.14 10.63 -25.88
CA GLU A 36 -15.36 11.68 -25.21
C GLU A 36 -14.63 11.09 -23.99
N GLU A 37 -13.40 11.54 -23.70
CA GLU A 37 -12.64 11.11 -22.52
C GLU A 37 -13.31 11.64 -21.22
N GLU A 38 -14.36 10.97 -20.74
CA GLU A 38 -14.93 11.25 -19.42
C GLU A 38 -14.32 10.30 -18.37
N PHE A 39 -13.53 10.89 -17.47
CA PHE A 39 -13.02 10.21 -16.27
C PHE A 39 -14.09 10.20 -15.18
N SER A 40 -15.15 9.41 -15.36
CA SER A 40 -16.24 9.28 -14.39
C SER A 40 -15.96 8.25 -13.28
N ARG A 41 -14.82 7.54 -13.38
CA ARG A 41 -14.47 6.40 -12.53
C ARG A 41 -13.05 6.53 -11.98
N SER A 42 -12.76 5.77 -10.95
CA SER A 42 -11.44 5.66 -10.34
C SER A 42 -11.11 4.22 -10.04
N ALA A 43 -9.88 3.83 -10.36
CA ALA A 43 -9.30 2.55 -10.00
C ALA A 43 -8.40 2.70 -8.78
N LEU A 44 -8.66 1.89 -7.77
CA LEU A 44 -7.89 1.78 -6.54
C LEU A 44 -7.21 0.40 -6.52
N VAL A 45 -5.90 0.39 -6.31
CA VAL A 45 -5.10 -0.83 -6.34
C VAL A 45 -4.28 -0.93 -5.06
N LEU A 46 -4.34 -2.10 -4.43
CA LEU A 46 -3.49 -2.51 -3.33
C LEU A 46 -2.81 -3.83 -3.72
N ASN A 47 -1.49 -3.82 -3.79
CA ASN A 47 -0.70 -5.03 -3.95
C ASN A 47 -0.14 -5.48 -2.60
N VAL A 48 -0.10 -6.79 -2.38
CA VAL A 48 0.47 -7.43 -1.19
C VAL A 48 1.25 -8.69 -1.60
N ASN A 49 1.85 -9.40 -0.64
CA ASN A 49 2.48 -10.69 -0.87
C ASN A 49 3.68 -10.61 -1.84
N PRO A 50 4.76 -9.93 -1.43
CA PRO A 50 5.95 -9.78 -2.25
C PRO A 50 6.48 -11.15 -2.68
N LEU A 51 6.92 -11.24 -3.94
CA LEU A 51 7.44 -12.47 -4.55
C LEU A 51 6.46 -13.66 -4.52
N THR A 52 5.18 -13.41 -4.19
CA THR A 52 4.14 -14.44 -4.09
C THR A 52 4.48 -15.57 -3.11
N ILE A 53 5.17 -15.25 -2.00
CA ILE A 53 5.62 -16.24 -1.01
C ILE A 53 4.43 -16.99 -0.40
N GLY A 54 3.36 -16.26 -0.07
CA GLY A 54 2.10 -16.83 0.41
C GLY A 54 1.29 -17.44 -0.74
N ALA A 55 0.70 -18.62 -0.50
CA ALA A 55 -0.07 -19.34 -1.52
C ALA A 55 -1.50 -18.80 -1.73
N ALA A 56 -2.04 -18.02 -0.79
CA ALA A 56 -3.38 -17.44 -0.82
C ALA A 56 -3.45 -16.18 0.05
N PHE A 57 -4.47 -15.34 -0.14
CA PHE A 57 -4.69 -14.19 0.76
C PHE A 57 -4.99 -14.70 2.17
N ASP A 58 -4.67 -13.90 3.19
CA ASP A 58 -4.98 -14.27 4.57
C ASP A 58 -6.50 -14.13 4.83
N PRO A 59 -7.21 -15.19 5.25
CA PRO A 59 -8.64 -15.12 5.56
C PRO A 59 -8.98 -14.34 6.83
N ASP A 60 -8.02 -14.20 7.76
CA ASP A 60 -8.20 -13.49 9.02
C ASP A 60 -7.83 -12.00 8.91
N ALA A 61 -7.15 -11.60 7.82
CA ALA A 61 -6.79 -10.21 7.57
C ALA A 61 -7.92 -9.38 6.93
N ILE A 62 -7.85 -8.05 7.16
CA ILE A 62 -8.64 -7.06 6.43
C ILE A 62 -7.67 -6.15 5.67
N TYR A 63 -7.86 -6.08 4.36
CA TYR A 63 -7.09 -5.23 3.46
C TYR A 63 -7.88 -3.97 3.18
N GLU A 64 -7.35 -2.80 3.55
CA GLU A 64 -8.10 -1.55 3.52
C GLU A 64 -7.43 -0.52 2.61
N ILE A 65 -8.23 0.10 1.73
CA ILE A 65 -7.88 1.34 1.02
C ILE A 65 -8.71 2.47 1.65
N LEU A 66 -8.03 3.47 2.18
CA LEU A 66 -8.58 4.56 2.97
C LEU A 66 -8.53 5.86 2.17
N VAL A 67 -9.58 6.66 2.28
CA VAL A 67 -9.77 7.90 1.55
C VAL A 67 -10.13 9.01 2.52
N ASP A 68 -9.29 10.05 2.54
CA ASP A 68 -9.52 11.32 3.24
C ASP A 68 -10.00 12.36 2.21
N THR A 69 -11.15 12.97 2.47
CA THR A 69 -11.78 13.95 1.57
C THR A 69 -11.71 15.37 2.10
N ASN A 70 -11.10 15.59 3.28
CA ASN A 70 -11.11 16.86 3.98
C ASN A 70 -9.70 17.33 4.43
N ALA A 71 -8.66 16.51 4.20
CA ALA A 71 -7.25 16.77 4.49
C ALA A 71 -6.89 16.83 6.00
N ASP A 72 -7.66 16.17 6.86
CA ASP A 72 -7.34 15.99 8.29
C ASP A 72 -6.51 14.72 8.60
N ALA A 73 -6.15 13.95 7.56
CA ALA A 73 -5.43 12.69 7.64
C ALA A 73 -6.18 11.57 8.38
N THR A 74 -7.49 11.71 8.52
CA THR A 74 -8.44 10.71 9.03
C THR A 74 -9.35 10.26 7.89
N PRO A 75 -9.64 8.96 7.74
CA PRO A 75 -10.41 8.48 6.60
C PRO A 75 -11.89 8.86 6.74
N ASP A 76 -12.46 9.44 5.69
CA ASP A 76 -13.90 9.68 5.55
C ASP A 76 -14.58 8.48 4.87
N ILE A 77 -13.84 7.72 4.05
CA ILE A 77 -14.33 6.56 3.31
C ILE A 77 -13.26 5.46 3.38
N THR A 78 -13.69 4.22 3.61
CA THR A 78 -12.79 3.06 3.61
C THR A 78 -13.39 1.93 2.80
N PHE A 79 -12.61 1.39 1.87
CA PHE A 79 -12.91 0.14 1.17
C PHE A 79 -12.16 -0.99 1.83
N LYS A 80 -12.89 -1.93 2.41
CA LYS A 80 -12.33 -3.07 3.14
C LYS A 80 -12.57 -4.34 2.37
N THR A 81 -11.53 -5.13 2.17
CA THR A 81 -11.58 -6.43 1.50
C THR A 81 -11.22 -7.52 2.50
N GLN A 82 -12.07 -8.54 2.60
CA GLN A 82 -11.79 -9.76 3.36
C GLN A 82 -11.94 -10.97 2.44
N PHE A 83 -11.08 -11.97 2.66
CA PHE A 83 -11.06 -13.21 1.90
C PHE A 83 -11.63 -14.36 2.72
N SER A 84 -12.28 -15.32 2.06
CA SER A 84 -12.68 -16.57 2.69
C SER A 84 -11.45 -17.41 3.01
N ALA A 85 -11.62 -18.40 3.90
CA ALA A 85 -10.69 -19.53 3.92
C ALA A 85 -10.59 -20.16 2.52
N VAL A 86 -9.44 -20.75 2.23
CA VAL A 86 -9.23 -21.51 0.99
C VAL A 86 -10.12 -22.75 1.04
N GLY A 87 -10.95 -22.92 0.01
CA GLY A 87 -11.82 -24.08 -0.15
C GLY A 87 -11.02 -25.36 -0.42
N SER A 88 -11.67 -26.51 -0.29
CA SER A 88 -11.04 -27.81 -0.57
C SER A 88 -10.61 -27.97 -2.04
N ASP A 89 -11.17 -27.17 -2.95
CA ASP A 89 -10.80 -27.09 -4.36
C ASP A 89 -9.70 -26.06 -4.65
N GLY A 90 -9.09 -25.48 -3.61
CA GLY A 90 -8.10 -24.41 -3.73
C GLY A 90 -8.69 -23.04 -4.09
N SER A 91 -10.02 -22.91 -4.18
CA SER A 91 -10.65 -21.64 -4.48
C SER A 91 -10.67 -20.71 -3.26
N GLN A 92 -10.61 -19.42 -3.52
CA GLN A 92 -10.80 -18.39 -2.50
C GLN A 92 -11.76 -17.34 -3.04
N ARG A 93 -12.53 -16.72 -2.13
CA ARG A 93 -13.48 -15.66 -2.47
C ARG A 93 -13.23 -14.39 -1.69
N ALA A 94 -13.53 -13.25 -2.28
CA ALA A 94 -13.43 -11.95 -1.64
C ALA A 94 -14.81 -11.30 -1.45
N THR A 95 -14.92 -10.50 -0.39
CA THR A 95 -16.03 -9.57 -0.15
C THR A 95 -15.45 -8.20 0.08
N VAL A 96 -16.08 -7.17 -0.50
CA VAL A 96 -15.68 -5.76 -0.33
C VAL A 96 -16.82 -4.99 0.30
N VAL A 97 -16.54 -4.28 1.39
CA VAL A 97 -17.45 -3.32 2.01
C VAL A 97 -16.92 -1.91 1.85
N ARG A 98 -17.83 -0.95 1.67
CA ARG A 98 -17.57 0.48 1.72
C ARG A 98 -18.13 1.04 3.03
N ALA A 99 -17.26 1.54 3.88
CA ALA A 99 -17.60 2.25 5.11
C ALA A 99 -17.45 3.77 4.89
N VAL A 100 -18.24 4.58 5.60
CA VAL A 100 -18.25 6.05 5.46
C VAL A 100 -18.41 6.74 6.81
N GLY A 101 -17.90 7.97 6.91
CA GLY A 101 -17.96 8.79 8.13
C GLY A 101 -17.31 8.06 9.30
N ALA A 102 -17.99 8.01 10.45
CA ALA A 102 -17.46 7.35 11.65
C ALA A 102 -17.10 5.88 11.41
N ASP A 103 -17.83 5.16 10.55
CA ASP A 103 -17.56 3.75 10.26
C ASP A 103 -16.28 3.55 9.43
N ALA A 104 -15.84 4.57 8.68
CA ALA A 104 -14.59 4.49 7.90
C ALA A 104 -13.36 4.29 8.80
N ASN A 105 -13.43 4.75 10.05
CA ASN A 105 -12.38 4.60 11.05
C ASN A 105 -12.48 3.30 11.86
N SER A 106 -13.61 2.60 11.81
CA SER A 106 -13.74 1.32 12.52
C SER A 106 -12.71 0.32 11.99
N ARG A 107 -12.19 -0.54 12.87
CA ARG A 107 -11.34 -1.68 12.47
C ARG A 107 -12.15 -2.92 12.14
N ASP A 108 -13.44 -2.95 12.48
CA ASP A 108 -14.31 -4.08 12.16
C ASP A 108 -14.57 -4.19 10.65
N PHE A 109 -14.86 -5.40 10.18
CA PHE A 109 -15.33 -5.63 8.82
C PHE A 109 -16.81 -5.25 8.68
N SER A 110 -17.10 -3.96 8.75
CA SER A 110 -18.46 -3.40 8.67
C SER A 110 -18.57 -2.35 7.56
N GLY A 111 -19.80 -2.10 7.11
CA GLY A 111 -20.12 -1.15 6.03
C GLY A 111 -21.09 -1.74 4.99
N LYS A 112 -21.29 -1.00 3.90
CA LYS A 112 -22.15 -1.44 2.79
C LYS A 112 -21.39 -2.42 1.91
N VAL A 113 -21.87 -3.66 1.80
CA VAL A 113 -21.32 -4.65 0.86
C VAL A 113 -21.51 -4.18 -0.58
N ILE A 114 -20.41 -3.88 -1.27
CA ILE A 114 -20.40 -3.46 -2.69
C ILE A 114 -20.06 -4.62 -3.62
N ILE A 115 -19.17 -5.53 -3.21
CA ILE A 115 -18.82 -6.76 -3.93
C ILE A 115 -18.96 -7.94 -2.96
N LYS A 116 -19.52 -9.06 -3.42
CA LYS A 116 -19.69 -10.26 -2.59
C LYS A 116 -19.32 -11.50 -3.39
N ASN A 117 -18.62 -12.43 -2.75
CA ASN A 117 -18.23 -13.72 -3.34
C ASN A 117 -17.43 -13.59 -4.65
N ALA A 118 -16.63 -12.54 -4.84
CA ALA A 118 -15.75 -12.43 -6.01
C ALA A 118 -14.72 -13.57 -6.00
N ARG A 119 -14.41 -14.17 -7.16
CA ARG A 119 -13.44 -15.27 -7.24
C ARG A 119 -12.02 -14.72 -7.30
N VAL A 120 -11.11 -15.31 -6.52
CA VAL A 120 -9.68 -15.01 -6.60
C VAL A 120 -9.06 -15.72 -7.80
N SER A 121 -8.18 -15.01 -8.51
CA SER A 121 -7.49 -15.47 -9.72
C SER A 121 -6.04 -15.84 -9.42
N PHE A 122 -5.80 -17.08 -9.00
CA PHE A 122 -4.43 -17.59 -8.80
C PHE A 122 -3.75 -18.02 -10.11
N GLY A 123 -4.53 -18.24 -11.17
CA GLY A 123 -4.04 -18.59 -12.50
C GLY A 123 -3.90 -17.38 -13.42
N ARG A 124 -3.58 -17.66 -14.70
CA ARG A 124 -3.40 -16.63 -15.73
C ARG A 124 -4.70 -15.91 -16.09
N GLU A 125 -5.82 -16.64 -16.09
CA GLU A 125 -7.13 -16.09 -16.42
C GLU A 125 -7.65 -15.17 -15.30
N GLU A 126 -8.00 -13.95 -15.67
CA GLU A 126 -8.69 -12.99 -14.81
C GLU A 126 -10.15 -13.39 -14.55
N LYS A 127 -10.57 -13.24 -13.30
CA LYS A 127 -11.96 -13.40 -12.88
C LYS A 127 -12.46 -12.09 -12.29
N VAL A 128 -12.80 -11.15 -13.16
CA VAL A 128 -13.38 -9.87 -12.76
C VAL A 128 -14.83 -10.09 -12.31
N THR A 129 -15.19 -9.50 -11.18
CA THR A 129 -16.56 -9.49 -10.66
C THR A 129 -17.12 -8.09 -10.77
N GLU A 130 -18.18 -7.94 -11.55
CA GLU A 130 -18.90 -6.68 -11.69
C GLU A 130 -20.19 -6.71 -10.87
N ARG A 131 -20.48 -5.63 -10.15
CA ARG A 131 -21.74 -5.46 -9.42
C ARG A 131 -22.13 -4.00 -9.40
N LYS A 132 -23.28 -3.70 -10.02
CA LYS A 132 -23.77 -2.33 -10.22
C LYS A 132 -22.71 -1.51 -10.94
N ASP A 133 -22.21 -0.47 -10.29
CA ASP A 133 -21.25 0.52 -10.75
C ASP A 133 -19.81 0.17 -10.35
N SER A 134 -19.56 -0.98 -9.70
CA SER A 134 -18.22 -1.37 -9.22
C SER A 134 -17.69 -2.59 -9.96
N LYS A 135 -16.40 -2.58 -10.30
CA LYS A 135 -15.66 -3.74 -10.81
C LYS A 135 -14.58 -4.14 -9.81
N PHE A 136 -14.36 -5.43 -9.64
CA PHE A 136 -13.39 -5.93 -8.68
C PHE A 136 -12.60 -7.12 -9.21
N PHE A 137 -11.31 -7.10 -8.94
CA PHE A 137 -10.39 -8.19 -9.20
C PHE A 137 -9.50 -8.44 -7.98
N ALA A 138 -9.21 -9.71 -7.69
CA ALA A 138 -8.14 -10.09 -6.79
C ALA A 138 -7.39 -11.31 -7.34
N GLY A 139 -6.06 -11.33 -7.26
CA GLY A 139 -5.27 -12.47 -7.73
C GLY A 139 -3.80 -12.17 -8.00
N VAL A 140 -3.09 -13.18 -8.52
CA VAL A 140 -1.65 -13.11 -8.85
C VAL A 140 -1.45 -12.21 -10.05
N ARG A 141 -0.58 -11.20 -9.96
CA ARG A 141 -0.19 -10.34 -11.08
C ARG A 141 1.30 -10.04 -11.04
N SER A 142 1.88 -9.74 -12.19
CA SER A 142 3.28 -9.30 -12.28
C SER A 142 3.51 -8.10 -11.38
N ASP A 143 4.65 -8.10 -10.71
CA ASP A 143 5.06 -7.01 -9.85
C ASP A 143 5.35 -5.75 -10.68
N PRO A 144 4.64 -4.63 -10.46
CA PRO A 144 4.89 -3.40 -11.21
C PRO A 144 6.13 -2.64 -10.71
N PHE A 145 6.76 -3.07 -9.62
CA PHE A 145 7.94 -2.40 -9.08
C PHE A 145 9.19 -2.76 -9.87
N PHE A 146 9.85 -1.75 -10.45
CA PHE A 146 11.17 -1.91 -11.06
C PHE A 146 12.23 -1.50 -10.04
N PHE A 147 13.20 -2.38 -9.76
CA PHE A 147 14.30 -2.01 -8.88
C PHE A 147 15.60 -2.76 -9.17
N ASP A 148 16.67 -1.98 -9.31
CA ASP A 148 18.02 -2.50 -9.42
C ASP A 148 18.65 -2.71 -8.04
N LEU A 149 18.25 -3.82 -7.43
CA LEU A 149 18.72 -4.26 -6.12
C LEU A 149 20.24 -4.46 -6.09
N LEU A 150 20.83 -5.00 -7.15
CA LEU A 150 22.28 -5.24 -7.21
C LEU A 150 23.06 -3.93 -7.21
N GLY A 151 22.62 -2.96 -8.02
CA GLY A 151 23.20 -1.64 -8.06
C GLY A 151 23.04 -0.88 -6.74
N PHE A 152 21.87 -1.00 -6.09
CA PHE A 152 21.64 -0.45 -4.76
C PHE A 152 22.62 -1.01 -3.72
N LEU A 153 22.72 -2.34 -3.62
CA LEU A 153 23.64 -3.02 -2.69
C LEU A 153 25.12 -2.75 -3.01
N ALA A 154 25.44 -2.43 -4.27
CA ALA A 154 26.77 -2.03 -4.72
C ALA A 154 27.09 -0.54 -4.48
N GLY A 155 26.30 0.16 -3.65
CA GLY A 155 26.50 1.58 -3.34
C GLY A 155 25.98 2.50 -4.43
N PHE A 156 24.72 2.29 -4.87
CA PHE A 156 24.05 3.04 -5.93
C PHE A 156 24.72 2.97 -7.32
N LYS A 157 25.48 1.90 -7.58
CA LYS A 157 26.07 1.60 -8.90
C LYS A 157 25.06 0.86 -9.79
N PHE A 158 24.02 1.57 -10.20
CA PHE A 158 22.95 0.99 -11.00
C PHE A 158 23.45 0.41 -12.33
N THR A 159 23.12 -0.85 -12.54
CA THR A 159 23.37 -1.72 -13.69
C THR A 159 22.22 -1.73 -14.70
N GLY A 160 21.01 -1.32 -14.28
CA GLY A 160 19.79 -1.42 -15.07
C GLY A 160 19.09 -2.78 -14.98
N SER A 161 19.58 -3.70 -14.13
CA SER A 161 18.96 -5.00 -13.92
C SER A 161 17.72 -4.88 -13.04
N ASP A 162 16.55 -5.23 -13.56
CA ASP A 162 15.34 -5.30 -12.73
C ASP A 162 15.28 -6.63 -11.95
N PHE A 163 15.28 -6.54 -10.62
CA PHE A 163 15.13 -7.72 -9.77
C PHE A 163 13.73 -8.34 -9.83
N PHE A 164 12.71 -7.53 -10.13
CA PHE A 164 11.30 -7.90 -10.01
C PHE A 164 10.64 -8.25 -11.36
N ALA A 165 11.35 -8.12 -12.48
CA ALA A 165 10.81 -8.29 -13.83
C ALA A 165 10.06 -9.61 -14.10
N ASP A 166 10.44 -10.69 -13.41
CA ASP A 166 9.84 -12.03 -13.52
C ASP A 166 9.11 -12.45 -12.24
N LYS A 167 8.86 -11.50 -11.32
CA LYS A 167 8.21 -11.74 -10.02
C LYS A 167 6.76 -11.31 -10.06
N ASN A 168 5.98 -11.85 -9.13
CA ASN A 168 4.56 -11.53 -8.99
C ASN A 168 4.26 -11.11 -7.56
N VAL A 169 3.14 -10.40 -7.44
CA VAL A 169 2.47 -10.00 -6.21
C VAL A 169 1.02 -10.47 -6.26
N PHE A 170 0.30 -10.28 -5.16
CA PHE A 170 -1.15 -10.37 -5.14
C PHE A 170 -1.77 -8.98 -5.27
N GLY A 171 -2.49 -8.74 -6.35
CA GLY A 171 -3.22 -7.50 -6.57
C GLY A 171 -4.66 -7.58 -6.06
N ILE A 172 -5.13 -6.51 -5.44
CA ILE A 172 -6.52 -6.21 -5.09
C ILE A 172 -6.88 -4.93 -5.84
N VAL A 173 -7.77 -5.04 -6.82
CA VAL A 173 -8.16 -3.93 -7.70
C VAL A 173 -9.65 -3.68 -7.56
N LEU A 174 -10.00 -2.44 -7.23
CA LEU A 174 -11.37 -1.98 -7.12
C LEU A 174 -11.57 -0.75 -8.00
N GLU A 175 -12.47 -0.85 -8.96
CA GLU A 175 -12.92 0.28 -9.76
C GLU A 175 -14.32 0.70 -9.31
N VAL A 176 -14.50 1.99 -9.04
CA VAL A 176 -15.74 2.59 -8.54
C VAL A 176 -16.05 3.89 -9.28
N PRO A 177 -17.31 4.35 -9.31
CA PRO A 177 -17.59 5.70 -9.79
C PRO A 177 -16.94 6.74 -8.87
N ASN A 178 -16.55 7.90 -9.40
CA ASN A 178 -15.93 8.96 -8.60
C ASN A 178 -16.82 9.42 -7.44
N SER A 179 -18.14 9.35 -7.60
CA SER A 179 -19.10 9.65 -6.53
C SER A 179 -18.98 8.73 -5.30
N ALA A 180 -18.38 7.54 -5.46
CA ALA A 180 -18.06 6.66 -4.33
C ALA A 180 -16.87 7.16 -3.50
N LEU A 181 -16.07 8.10 -4.01
CA LEU A 181 -14.94 8.74 -3.35
C LEU A 181 -15.29 10.08 -2.68
N GLY A 182 -16.56 10.49 -2.76
CA GLY A 182 -17.05 11.75 -2.21
C GLY A 182 -17.25 12.81 -3.30
N THR A 183 -17.47 14.06 -2.87
CA THR A 183 -17.71 15.19 -3.78
C THR A 183 -16.46 16.06 -3.98
N ASN A 184 -15.43 15.89 -3.15
CA ASN A 184 -14.18 16.64 -3.27
C ASN A 184 -13.30 15.99 -4.36
N PRO A 185 -12.87 16.73 -5.39
CA PRO A 185 -11.96 16.21 -6.41
C PRO A 185 -10.53 15.98 -5.88
N ASN A 186 -10.18 16.54 -4.72
CA ASN A 186 -8.88 16.33 -4.07
C ASN A 186 -9.06 15.38 -2.89
N ILE A 187 -8.45 14.20 -2.97
CA ILE A 187 -8.50 13.18 -1.93
C ILE A 187 -7.09 12.75 -1.53
N GLY A 188 -6.92 12.41 -0.25
CA GLY A 188 -5.79 11.63 0.24
C GLY A 188 -6.12 10.15 0.16
N VAL A 189 -5.17 9.33 -0.27
CA VAL A 189 -5.32 7.86 -0.32
C VAL A 189 -4.13 7.19 0.35
N TRP A 190 -4.41 6.21 1.19
CA TRP A 190 -3.43 5.27 1.73
C TRP A 190 -4.08 3.90 1.90
N SER A 191 -3.29 2.90 2.23
CA SER A 191 -3.76 1.56 2.56
C SER A 191 -3.21 1.11 3.89
N ARG A 192 -3.90 0.16 4.50
CA ARG A 192 -3.40 -0.58 5.67
C ARG A 192 -3.89 -2.03 5.64
N VAL A 193 -3.16 -2.89 6.33
CA VAL A 193 -3.59 -4.27 6.59
C VAL A 193 -3.83 -4.43 8.09
N LEU A 194 -4.99 -4.99 8.43
CA LEU A 194 -5.35 -5.35 9.80
C LEU A 194 -5.30 -6.86 9.96
N ILE A 195 -4.78 -7.34 11.09
CA ILE A 195 -4.82 -8.76 11.49
C ILE A 195 -5.34 -8.90 12.92
N PRO A 196 -5.84 -10.07 13.35
CA PRO A 196 -6.18 -10.27 14.74
C PRO A 196 -4.95 -10.14 15.64
N ALA A 197 -5.07 -9.45 16.77
CA ALA A 197 -3.95 -9.23 17.69
C ALA A 197 -3.30 -10.53 18.20
N LYS A 198 -4.11 -11.62 18.25
CA LYS A 198 -3.66 -12.96 18.63
C LYS A 198 -2.65 -13.57 17.65
N ASP A 199 -2.62 -13.08 16.40
CA ASP A 199 -1.80 -13.63 15.32
C ASP A 199 -0.47 -12.88 15.18
N LEU A 200 -0.23 -11.85 16.01
CA LEU A 200 1.06 -11.16 16.11
C LEU A 200 2.18 -12.08 16.62
N GLU A 201 3.43 -11.81 16.20
CA GLU A 201 4.66 -12.45 16.72
C GLU A 201 4.74 -12.36 18.24
N THR A 202 4.32 -11.22 18.80
CA THR A 202 3.99 -11.08 20.23
C THR A 202 2.48 -10.96 20.37
N PRO A 203 1.77 -12.07 20.68
CA PRO A 203 0.31 -12.05 20.73
C PRO A 203 -0.23 -11.01 21.70
N GLY A 204 -1.12 -10.16 21.19
CA GLY A 204 -1.89 -9.20 21.99
C GLY A 204 -3.26 -9.75 22.40
N ASN A 205 -3.95 -9.02 23.27
CA ASN A 205 -5.30 -9.39 23.71
C ASN A 205 -6.35 -8.74 22.81
N GLY A 206 -7.10 -9.57 22.07
CA GLY A 206 -8.37 -9.22 21.41
C GLY A 206 -8.27 -8.21 20.26
N GLY A 207 -9.31 -8.21 19.41
CA GLY A 207 -9.50 -7.22 18.34
C GLY A 207 -8.51 -7.32 17.18
N LEU A 208 -8.63 -6.34 16.28
CA LEU A 208 -7.81 -6.18 15.09
C LEU A 208 -6.76 -5.08 15.30
N VAL A 209 -5.55 -5.34 14.85
CA VAL A 209 -4.41 -4.43 14.92
C VAL A 209 -3.89 -4.15 13.52
N GLN A 210 -3.45 -2.90 13.29
CA GLN A 210 -2.75 -2.53 12.07
C GLN A 210 -1.33 -3.10 12.12
N ILE A 211 -0.98 -3.86 11.10
CA ILE A 211 0.34 -4.49 10.99
C ILE A 211 1.21 -3.85 9.92
N ASP A 212 0.58 -3.18 8.96
CA ASP A 212 1.23 -2.52 7.86
C ASP A 212 0.39 -1.35 7.35
N ARG A 213 1.04 -0.31 6.81
CA ARG A 213 0.39 0.81 6.14
C ARG A 213 1.29 1.44 5.08
N MET A 214 0.66 1.95 4.03
CA MET A 214 1.36 2.60 2.95
C MET A 214 0.53 3.74 2.35
N GLY A 215 1.14 4.91 2.16
CA GLY A 215 0.50 6.02 1.46
C GLY A 215 1.42 6.71 0.44
N ARG A 216 2.65 7.04 0.84
CA ARG A 216 3.70 7.55 -0.06
C ARG A 216 4.78 6.49 -0.26
N PRO A 217 5.40 6.41 -1.45
CA PRO A 217 6.40 5.39 -1.73
C PRO A 217 7.60 5.54 -0.79
N ALA A 218 8.15 4.39 -0.40
CA ALA A 218 9.44 4.29 0.25
C ALA A 218 9.60 4.99 1.62
N ILE A 219 8.51 5.46 2.26
CA ILE A 219 8.62 6.16 3.55
C ILE A 219 9.20 5.22 4.61
N ASN A 220 8.60 4.05 4.82
CA ASN A 220 9.06 3.15 5.87
C ASN A 220 10.38 2.45 5.50
N THR A 221 10.54 2.10 4.22
CA THR A 221 11.75 1.43 3.71
C THR A 221 13.01 2.30 3.73
N VAL A 222 12.92 3.60 3.43
CA VAL A 222 14.10 4.49 3.29
C VAL A 222 14.36 5.33 4.53
N PHE A 223 13.32 5.85 5.18
CA PHE A 223 13.49 6.88 6.22
C PHE A 223 13.52 6.30 7.63
N ASN A 224 12.91 5.14 7.87
CA ASN A 224 12.81 4.54 9.18
C ASN A 224 13.77 3.34 9.32
N HIS A 225 14.27 3.11 10.53
CA HIS A 225 15.26 2.08 10.80
C HIS A 225 14.94 1.30 12.07
N GLY A 226 15.33 0.02 12.11
CA GLY A 226 15.09 -0.84 13.27
C GLY A 226 13.62 -0.82 13.71
N ASP A 227 13.39 -0.74 15.02
CA ASP A 227 12.04 -0.78 15.60
C ASP A 227 11.14 0.41 15.20
N ASP A 228 11.70 1.50 14.66
CA ASP A 228 10.90 2.61 14.14
C ASP A 228 10.03 2.18 12.96
N LYS A 229 10.45 1.16 12.21
CA LYS A 229 9.64 0.58 11.13
C LYS A 229 8.34 -0.05 11.65
N LYS A 230 8.44 -0.79 12.75
CA LYS A 230 7.27 -1.41 13.41
C LYS A 230 6.36 -0.34 14.00
N THR A 231 6.94 0.68 14.62
CA THR A 231 6.17 1.81 15.17
C THR A 231 5.44 2.57 14.07
N PHE A 232 6.11 2.88 12.95
CA PHE A 232 5.49 3.53 11.80
C PHE A 232 4.30 2.74 11.27
N ASN A 233 4.44 1.42 11.12
CA ASN A 233 3.37 0.54 10.62
C ASN A 233 2.17 0.44 11.57
N ALA A 234 2.36 0.68 12.87
CA ALA A 234 1.31 0.55 13.86
C ALA A 234 0.47 1.83 14.07
N ILE A 235 0.95 2.99 13.63
CA ILE A 235 0.27 4.29 13.82
C ILE A 235 -0.56 4.69 12.61
N GLU A 236 -1.55 5.55 12.82
CA GLU A 236 -2.30 6.24 11.75
C GLU A 236 -1.48 7.43 11.21
N PRO A 237 -1.77 7.94 9.99
CA PRO A 237 -1.08 9.12 9.43
C PRO A 237 -1.13 10.37 10.32
N THR A 238 -2.18 10.55 11.12
CA THR A 238 -2.28 11.63 12.13
C THR A 238 -1.17 11.56 13.19
N GLY A 239 -0.62 10.36 13.43
CA GLY A 239 0.49 10.11 14.34
C GLY A 239 1.86 10.50 13.81
N ASP A 240 2.01 10.74 12.50
CA ASP A 240 3.32 11.04 11.88
C ASP A 240 3.96 12.33 12.44
N ARG A 241 3.13 13.26 12.89
CA ARG A 241 3.56 14.56 13.44
C ARG A 241 3.91 14.54 14.92
N THR A 242 3.54 13.48 15.65
CA THR A 242 3.58 13.45 17.12
C THR A 242 4.34 12.25 17.67
N THR A 243 4.30 11.12 16.98
CA THR A 243 5.01 9.90 17.40
C THR A 243 6.49 10.06 17.11
N VAL A 244 7.32 9.81 18.12
CA VAL A 244 8.78 9.93 18.05
C VAL A 244 9.44 8.61 17.70
N THR A 245 10.45 8.70 16.85
CA THR A 245 11.41 7.64 16.53
C THR A 245 12.35 7.39 17.72
N THR A 246 13.14 6.32 17.64
CA THR A 246 14.22 6.02 18.59
C THR A 246 15.27 7.13 18.71
N THR A 247 15.37 8.02 17.71
CA THR A 247 16.26 9.19 17.72
C THR A 247 15.67 10.41 18.44
N GLY A 248 14.41 10.33 18.90
CA GLY A 248 13.68 11.42 19.55
C GLY A 248 13.03 12.43 18.60
N LYS A 249 13.20 12.28 17.28
CA LYS A 249 12.50 13.09 16.26
C LYS A 249 11.14 12.46 15.95
N THR A 250 10.15 13.27 15.61
CA THR A 250 8.89 12.75 15.05
C THR A 250 9.11 12.12 13.69
N PHE A 251 8.22 11.23 13.22
CA PHE A 251 8.36 10.63 11.88
C PHE A 251 8.40 11.70 10.77
N LEU A 252 7.57 12.75 10.87
CA LEU A 252 7.63 13.87 9.93
C LEU A 252 8.97 14.61 9.99
N ALA A 253 9.47 14.92 11.19
CA ALA A 253 10.76 15.60 11.34
C ALA A 253 11.93 14.74 10.83
N ASN A 254 11.87 13.43 11.02
CA ASN A 254 12.85 12.49 10.49
C ASN A 254 12.85 12.49 8.95
N PHE A 255 11.67 12.50 8.33
CA PHE A 255 11.52 12.60 6.88
C PHE A 255 12.11 13.91 6.33
N GLU A 256 11.76 15.05 6.92
CA GLU A 256 12.26 16.38 6.51
C GLU A 256 13.78 16.48 6.61
N ASP A 257 14.37 15.92 7.67
CA ASP A 257 15.82 15.96 7.90
C ASP A 257 16.60 15.08 6.90
N VAL A 258 16.11 13.88 6.61
CA VAL A 258 16.71 13.00 5.59
C VAL A 258 16.66 13.64 4.20
N LEU A 259 15.58 14.37 3.87
CA LEU A 259 15.51 15.11 2.62
C LEU A 259 16.50 16.27 2.59
N ALA A 260 16.55 17.09 3.64
CA ALA A 260 17.45 18.24 3.72
C ALA A 260 18.94 17.82 3.65
N THR A 261 19.29 16.72 4.32
CA THR A 261 20.65 16.16 4.28
C THR A 261 21.02 15.60 2.92
N ARG A 262 20.06 15.12 2.11
CA ARG A 262 20.31 14.66 0.73
C ARG A 262 20.40 15.79 -0.29
N ASP A 263 19.60 16.85 -0.13
CA ASP A 263 19.70 18.03 -0.99
C ASP A 263 21.06 18.74 -0.81
N SER A 264 21.59 18.78 0.42
CA SER A 264 22.91 19.36 0.70
C SER A 264 24.10 18.58 0.11
N LEU A 265 23.93 17.30 -0.27
CA LEU A 265 24.96 16.50 -0.94
C LEU A 265 25.06 16.76 -2.45
N THR A 266 24.13 17.53 -3.04
CA THR A 266 24.13 17.86 -4.48
C THR A 266 24.82 19.19 -4.83
N VAL A 267 25.22 19.99 -3.83
CA VAL A 267 25.70 21.37 -4.04
C VAL A 267 27.24 21.47 -4.14
N GLU A 268 28.01 20.45 -3.80
CA GLU A 268 29.48 20.49 -3.94
C GLU A 268 30.00 19.69 -5.15
N SER A 269 30.06 20.33 -6.32
CA SER A 269 31.17 20.20 -7.29
C SER A 269 30.91 20.97 -8.59
N SER A 270 30.97 22.30 -8.53
CA SER A 270 31.34 23.09 -9.72
C SER A 270 32.84 23.41 -9.62
N PRO A 271 33.71 22.85 -10.49
CA PRO A 271 35.11 23.23 -10.49
C PRO A 271 35.23 24.67 -11.01
N THR A 272 35.79 25.55 -10.17
CA THR A 272 36.19 26.90 -10.54
C THR A 272 37.25 26.81 -11.64
N THR A 273 36.92 27.23 -12.85
CA THR A 273 37.88 27.37 -13.94
C THR A 273 38.69 28.65 -13.70
N SER A 274 39.93 28.49 -13.22
CA SER A 274 40.92 29.58 -13.22
C SER A 274 41.39 29.80 -14.66
N SER A 275 41.06 30.95 -15.25
CA SER A 275 41.71 31.38 -16.49
C SER A 275 43.01 32.12 -16.14
N THR A 276 44.14 31.54 -16.51
CA THR A 276 45.42 32.25 -16.61
C THR A 276 45.50 32.90 -17.99
N SER A 277 45.50 34.23 -18.03
CA SER A 277 45.83 35.02 -19.21
C SER A 277 47.35 35.14 -19.38
N ASN A 278 47.85 34.79 -20.56
CA ASN A 278 49.13 35.29 -21.09
C ASN A 278 48.97 36.75 -21.57
#